data_AF-A0A1G0MSA5-F1
#
_entry.id   AF-A0A1G0MSA5-F1
#
_cell.length_a   1.000
_cell.length_b   1.000
_cell.length_c   1.000
_cell.angle_alpha   90.00
_cell.angle_beta   90.00
_cell.angle_gamma   90.00
#
_symmetry.space_group_name_H-M   'P 1'
#
loop_
_entity.id
_entity.type
_entity.pdbx_description
1 polymer ?
#
loop_
_entity_poly.entity_id
_entity_poly.type
_entity_poly.pdbx_seq_one_letter_code
_entity_poly.pdbx_strand_id
1 'polypeptide(L)'
;MRIEGNDQRLAAATAIQLQQTGVQQMLAPKTAQHQDAQKASKENTVQSIAGDKVSINVELSKKTVDTLQKMGTISDFLNSVATNLRQTNEGLKATAAIVTDMKSSLDQIIKIYPPYSIESKERIDQLMSYSSLKKQIMSLMVPAPPAPIYETVKHLWGDLFSGANSTVQTPTLPLDAPDSHVNAAAKQLDVISSQIGLVQDSMSKSITGS
;
A
#
# COMPACT_ATOMS: atom_id res chain seq x y z
N MET A 1 -44.48 8.21 32.83
CA MET A 1 -43.94 7.50 34.01
C MET A 1 -43.35 6.19 33.50
N ARG A 2 -42.03 6.12 33.30
CA ARG A 2 -41.31 4.93 32.84
C ARG A 2 -40.15 4.71 33.80
N ILE A 3 -40.11 3.51 34.37
CA ILE A 3 -39.32 3.11 35.54
C ILE A 3 -37.97 2.56 35.08
N GLU A 4 -36.90 3.05 35.72
CA GLU A 4 -35.57 2.44 35.77
C GLU A 4 -35.59 1.18 36.66
N GLY A 5 -34.87 0.13 36.27
CA GLY A 5 -34.84 -1.13 37.02
C GLY A 5 -33.81 -2.14 36.52
N ASN A 6 -32.55 -1.82 36.84
CA ASN A 6 -31.37 -2.66 37.14
C ASN A 6 -31.58 -4.18 37.39
N ASP A 7 -30.87 -5.04 36.65
CA ASP A 7 -30.36 -6.39 37.01
C ASP A 7 -29.46 -6.84 35.83
N GLN A 8 -28.13 -6.92 35.84
CA GLN A 8 -27.13 -7.52 36.72
C GLN A 8 -27.11 -9.07 36.78
N ARG A 9 -26.03 -9.62 36.17
CA ARG A 9 -25.23 -10.82 36.51
C ARG A 9 -25.41 -12.11 35.68
N LEU A 10 -24.30 -12.51 35.03
CA LEU A 10 -23.56 -13.81 35.04
C LEU A 10 -22.88 -14.00 33.66
N ALA A 11 -21.57 -13.79 33.43
CA ALA A 11 -20.31 -14.32 34.01
C ALA A 11 -19.72 -15.51 33.22
N ALA A 12 -18.49 -15.33 32.70
CA ALA A 12 -17.34 -16.27 32.60
C ALA A 12 -16.42 -15.83 31.43
N ALA A 13 -15.35 -15.06 31.65
CA ALA A 13 -14.01 -15.46 32.11
C ALA A 13 -13.24 -16.34 31.10
N THR A 14 -12.15 -15.81 30.50
CA THR A 14 -10.77 -16.31 30.71
C THR A 14 -9.78 -15.44 29.92
N ALA A 15 -8.78 -14.94 30.64
CA ALA A 15 -7.59 -14.23 30.17
C ALA A 15 -6.41 -15.21 30.06
N ILE A 16 -5.45 -15.00 29.14
CA ILE A 16 -4.02 -15.28 29.39
C ILE A 16 -3.16 -14.27 28.64
N GLN A 17 -2.18 -13.76 29.38
CA GLN A 17 -1.18 -12.75 29.12
C GLN A 17 0.18 -13.42 28.91
N LEU A 18 0.96 -12.97 27.93
CA LEU A 18 2.38 -13.33 27.77
C LEU A 18 3.21 -12.05 27.57
N GLN A 19 3.82 -11.58 28.66
CA GLN A 19 4.95 -10.67 28.65
C GLN A 19 5.90 -11.08 29.78
N GLN A 20 7.07 -11.62 29.43
CA GLN A 20 8.25 -11.62 30.29
C GLN A 20 9.51 -11.50 29.41
N THR A 21 10.06 -10.31 29.34
CA THR A 21 11.45 -10.03 28.95
C THR A 21 12.09 -9.30 30.12
N GLY A 22 12.92 -10.02 30.88
CA GLY A 22 13.65 -9.51 32.03
C GLY A 22 15.11 -9.94 31.95
N VAL A 23 15.97 -8.95 31.77
CA VAL A 23 17.43 -8.95 31.83
C VAL A 23 17.98 -9.62 33.10
N GLN A 24 18.93 -10.55 32.97
CA GLN A 24 19.87 -10.87 34.05
C GLN A 24 21.29 -11.08 33.53
N GLN A 25 22.20 -10.55 34.33
CA GLN A 25 23.58 -10.18 34.12
C GLN A 25 24.48 -11.33 34.62
N MET A 26 25.42 -11.80 33.80
CA MET A 26 26.45 -12.77 34.21
C MET A 26 27.68 -12.05 34.79
N LEU A 27 28.09 -12.42 36.00
CA LEU A 27 29.47 -12.28 36.50
C LEU A 27 30.15 -13.66 36.48
N ALA A 28 31.41 -13.68 36.02
CA ALA A 28 32.35 -14.82 35.94
C ALA A 28 32.85 -15.28 37.36
N PRO A 29 33.71 -16.32 37.57
CA PRO A 29 34.72 -16.88 36.67
C PRO A 29 35.11 -18.40 36.75
N LYS A 30 35.96 -18.79 35.78
CA LYS A 30 37.14 -19.70 35.82
C LYS A 30 37.02 -21.25 35.82
N THR A 31 37.54 -21.80 34.70
CA THR A 31 38.51 -22.93 34.52
C THR A 31 38.27 -24.31 35.16
N ALA A 32 38.10 -25.34 34.31
CA ALA A 32 38.98 -26.54 34.23
C ALA A 32 38.48 -27.55 33.15
N GLN A 33 39.16 -27.57 32.00
CA GLN A 33 39.86 -28.72 31.40
C GLN A 33 39.36 -30.16 31.74
N HIS A 34 39.00 -30.98 30.73
CA HIS A 34 39.69 -32.25 30.35
C HIS A 34 38.96 -33.03 29.22
N GLN A 35 39.78 -33.75 28.47
CA GLN A 35 39.58 -34.42 27.20
C GLN A 35 38.97 -35.84 27.31
N ASP A 36 38.60 -36.35 26.13
CA ASP A 36 38.71 -37.75 25.66
C ASP A 36 37.62 -38.80 25.97
N ALA A 37 37.07 -39.30 24.85
CA ALA A 37 36.95 -40.70 24.43
C ALA A 37 36.10 -41.75 25.18
N GLN A 38 35.24 -42.36 24.35
CA GLN A 38 35.02 -43.81 24.16
C GLN A 38 33.93 -44.59 24.94
N LYS A 39 33.04 -45.16 24.12
CA LYS A 39 32.49 -46.54 24.12
C LYS A 39 31.55 -46.99 25.26
N ALA A 40 30.29 -47.12 24.84
CA ALA A 40 29.49 -48.35 24.78
C ALA A 40 29.10 -49.12 26.06
N SER A 41 27.77 -49.30 26.15
CA SER A 41 26.99 -50.42 26.72
C SER A 41 26.79 -50.47 28.24
N LYS A 42 25.54 -50.27 28.69
CA LYS A 42 24.64 -51.37 29.13
C LYS A 42 23.27 -50.84 29.59
N GLU A 43 22.25 -51.47 29.01
CA GLU A 43 20.96 -51.88 29.58
C GLU A 43 20.50 -51.37 30.96
N ASN A 44 19.25 -50.89 30.92
CA ASN A 44 18.10 -51.23 31.76
C ASN A 44 17.60 -50.25 32.85
N THR A 45 16.39 -49.76 32.55
CA THR A 45 15.23 -49.62 33.44
C THR A 45 15.24 -48.54 34.49
N VAL A 46 14.44 -47.47 34.25
CA VAL A 46 13.41 -47.04 35.21
C VAL A 46 12.14 -46.56 34.47
N GLN A 47 11.16 -47.47 34.44
CA GLN A 47 9.72 -47.29 34.63
C GLN A 47 9.00 -46.07 34.02
N SER A 48 8.28 -46.40 32.94
CA SER A 48 7.11 -45.68 32.43
C SER A 48 6.04 -45.57 33.52
N ILE A 49 5.71 -44.34 33.90
CA ILE A 49 4.44 -44.01 34.57
C ILE A 49 3.41 -43.85 33.46
N ALA A 50 2.37 -44.67 33.52
CA ALA A 50 1.27 -44.75 32.57
C ALA A 50 0.47 -43.44 32.54
N GLY A 51 0.93 -42.49 31.72
CA GLY A 51 0.07 -41.52 31.06
C GLY A 51 -0.07 -41.99 29.62
N ASP A 52 -1.29 -42.30 29.20
CA ASP A 52 -1.63 -42.67 27.83
C ASP A 52 -1.23 -41.54 26.87
N LYS A 53 0.02 -41.58 26.41
CA LYS A 53 0.57 -40.66 25.42
C LYS A 53 0.30 -41.28 24.06
N VAL A 54 -0.89 -41.00 23.54
CA VAL A 54 -1.20 -41.23 22.13
C VAL A 54 -0.28 -40.32 21.31
N SER A 55 0.84 -40.86 20.84
CA SER A 55 1.72 -40.19 19.89
C SER A 55 1.12 -40.39 18.50
N ILE A 56 0.36 -39.39 18.04
CA ILE A 56 -0.15 -39.38 16.67
C ILE A 56 1.03 -39.06 15.76
N ASN A 57 1.67 -40.09 15.23
CA ASN A 57 2.68 -39.93 14.18
C ASN A 57 1.92 -39.67 12.87
N VAL A 58 1.57 -38.40 12.63
CA VAL A 58 0.94 -38.01 11.38
C VAL A 58 2.04 -37.99 10.32
N GLU A 59 2.17 -39.09 9.59
CA GLU A 59 3.00 -39.15 8.38
C GLU A 59 2.29 -38.32 7.30
N LEU A 60 2.44 -37.00 7.37
CA LEU A 60 1.96 -36.11 6.32
C LEU A 60 2.76 -36.44 5.06
N SER A 61 2.06 -36.96 4.05
CA SER A 61 2.64 -37.18 2.73
C SER A 61 3.31 -35.89 2.25
N LYS A 62 4.51 -35.98 1.66
CA LYS A 62 5.27 -34.81 1.19
C LYS A 62 4.43 -33.86 0.33
N LYS A 63 3.51 -34.41 -0.46
CA LYS A 63 2.53 -33.66 -1.27
C LYS A 63 1.59 -32.76 -0.45
N THR A 64 1.17 -33.20 0.74
CA THR A 64 0.32 -32.42 1.65
C THR A 64 1.11 -31.27 2.27
N VAL A 65 2.37 -31.51 2.66
CA VAL A 65 3.28 -30.46 3.17
C VAL A 65 3.61 -29.45 2.06
N ASP A 66 3.92 -29.92 0.86
CA ASP A 66 4.16 -29.05 -0.31
C ASP A 66 2.92 -28.21 -0.65
N THR A 67 1.72 -28.77 -0.52
CA THR A 67 0.47 -28.05 -0.78
C THR A 67 0.21 -27.00 0.30
N LEU A 68 0.45 -27.32 1.57
CA LEU A 68 0.33 -26.35 2.67
C LEU A 68 1.39 -25.24 2.56
N GLN A 69 2.62 -25.57 2.18
CA GLN A 69 3.68 -24.59 1.93
C GLN A 69 3.31 -23.69 0.75
N LYS A 70 2.79 -24.26 -0.34
CA LYS A 70 2.27 -23.49 -1.49
C LYS A 70 1.10 -22.58 -1.08
N MET A 71 0.18 -23.06 -0.25
CA MET A 71 -0.92 -22.23 0.26
C MET A 71 -0.44 -21.06 1.11
N GLY A 72 0.57 -21.27 1.97
CA GLY A 72 1.23 -20.18 2.70
C GLY A 72 1.79 -19.12 1.76
N THR A 73 2.53 -19.54 0.73
CA THR A 73 3.09 -18.62 -0.27
C THR A 73 2.02 -17.90 -1.13
N ILE A 74 0.86 -18.51 -1.34
CA ILE A 74 -0.26 -17.90 -2.06
C ILE A 74 -0.90 -16.80 -1.21
N SER A 75 -1.10 -17.02 0.08
CA SER A 75 -1.65 -15.99 0.98
C SER A 75 -0.75 -14.76 1.05
N ASP A 76 0.56 -14.98 1.18
CA ASP A 76 1.56 -13.89 1.20
C ASP A 76 1.59 -13.13 -0.13
N PHE A 77 1.50 -13.85 -1.25
CA PHE A 77 1.38 -13.27 -2.58
C PHE A 77 0.14 -12.38 -2.72
N LEU A 78 -1.04 -12.88 -2.33
CA LEU A 78 -2.29 -12.12 -2.42
C LEU A 78 -2.26 -10.87 -1.55
N ASN A 79 -1.69 -10.96 -0.34
CA ASN A 79 -1.53 -9.82 0.54
C ASN A 79 -0.57 -8.77 -0.05
N SER A 80 0.53 -9.21 -0.65
CA SER A 80 1.47 -8.35 -1.38
C SER A 80 0.79 -7.64 -2.56
N VAL A 81 0.04 -8.39 -3.38
CA VAL A 81 -0.73 -7.82 -4.50
C VAL A 81 -1.73 -6.77 -4.02
N ALA A 82 -2.53 -7.08 -2.99
CA ALA A 82 -3.49 -6.15 -2.41
C ALA A 82 -2.81 -4.87 -1.89
N THR A 83 -1.65 -5.00 -1.24
CA THR A 83 -0.88 -3.87 -0.72
C THR A 83 -0.35 -2.97 -1.85
N ASN A 84 0.29 -3.56 -2.87
CA ASN A 84 0.82 -2.82 -4.01
C ASN A 84 -0.30 -2.13 -4.82
N LEU A 85 -1.45 -2.79 -4.98
CA LEU A 85 -2.63 -2.19 -5.62
C LEU A 85 -3.17 -1.01 -4.83
N ARG A 86 -3.23 -1.14 -3.50
CA ARG A 86 -3.63 -0.03 -2.63
C ARG A 86 -2.68 1.15 -2.79
N GLN A 87 -1.37 0.91 -2.79
CA GLN A 87 -0.37 1.96 -3.00
C GLN A 87 -0.54 2.64 -4.36
N THR A 88 -0.73 1.86 -5.43
CA THR A 88 -1.00 2.37 -6.77
C THR A 88 -2.25 3.25 -6.79
N ASN A 89 -3.35 2.78 -6.18
CA ASN A 89 -4.62 3.50 -6.13
C ASN A 89 -4.52 4.81 -5.34
N GLU A 90 -3.85 4.80 -4.18
CA GLU A 90 -3.63 6.01 -3.39
C GLU A 90 -2.75 7.01 -4.14
N GLY A 91 -1.73 6.54 -4.86
CA GLY A 91 -0.94 7.38 -5.76
C GLY A 91 -1.79 8.03 -6.85
N LEU A 92 -2.63 7.26 -7.55
CA LEU A 92 -3.55 7.78 -8.57
C LEU A 92 -4.56 8.79 -8.00
N LYS A 93 -5.09 8.56 -6.79
CA LYS A 93 -5.99 9.53 -6.12
C LYS A 93 -5.28 10.85 -5.83
N ALA A 94 -4.05 10.80 -5.31
CA ALA A 94 -3.26 12.00 -5.07
C ALA A 94 -2.95 12.74 -6.38
N THR A 95 -2.62 12.01 -7.45
CA THR A 95 -2.44 12.58 -8.79
C THR A 95 -3.73 13.27 -9.28
N ALA A 96 -4.88 12.61 -9.17
CA ALA A 96 -6.18 13.15 -9.58
C ALA A 96 -6.55 14.44 -8.84
N ALA A 97 -6.29 14.48 -7.53
CA ALA A 97 -6.52 15.67 -6.71
C ALA A 97 -5.66 16.85 -7.19
N ILE A 98 -4.36 16.63 -7.41
CA ILE A 98 -3.45 17.68 -7.90
C ILE A 98 -3.88 18.17 -9.30
N VAL A 99 -4.27 17.27 -10.21
CA VAL A 99 -4.78 17.66 -11.54
C VAL A 99 -6.04 18.52 -11.44
N THR A 100 -6.93 18.20 -10.48
CA THR A 100 -8.15 18.98 -10.22
C THR A 100 -7.80 20.38 -9.72
N ASP A 101 -6.84 20.49 -8.81
CA ASP A 101 -6.36 21.78 -8.30
C ASP A 101 -5.69 22.60 -9.40
N MET A 102 -4.88 21.96 -10.26
CA MET A 102 -4.27 22.61 -11.43
C MET A 102 -5.34 23.21 -12.34
N LYS A 103 -6.39 22.44 -12.63
CA LYS A 103 -7.52 22.92 -13.43
C LYS A 103 -8.22 24.09 -12.74
N SER A 104 -8.44 24.02 -11.43
CA SER A 104 -9.07 25.09 -10.66
C SER A 104 -8.30 26.41 -10.79
N SER A 105 -6.96 26.38 -10.69
CA SER A 105 -6.12 27.56 -10.92
C SER A 105 -6.28 28.16 -12.32
N LEU A 106 -6.33 27.33 -13.36
CA LEU A 106 -6.51 27.82 -14.74
C LEU A 106 -7.94 28.31 -14.99
N ASP A 107 -8.94 27.66 -14.42
CA ASP A 107 -10.35 28.03 -14.51
C ASP A 107 -10.61 29.42 -13.91
N GLN A 108 -9.89 29.79 -12.84
CA GLN A 108 -9.98 31.14 -12.27
C GLN A 108 -9.52 32.23 -13.25
N ILE A 109 -8.55 31.94 -14.12
CA ILE A 109 -8.12 32.86 -15.18
C ILE A 109 -9.20 32.90 -16.29
N ILE A 110 -9.71 31.74 -16.69
CA ILE A 110 -10.64 31.61 -17.83
C ILE A 110 -12.02 32.22 -17.54
N LYS A 111 -12.52 32.07 -16.32
CA LYS A 111 -13.90 32.44 -15.95
C LYS A 111 -14.06 33.89 -15.49
N ILE A 112 -12.97 34.63 -15.34
CA ILE A 112 -13.01 36.01 -14.83
C ILE A 112 -13.45 36.99 -15.92
N TYR A 113 -14.32 37.95 -15.59
CA TYR A 113 -14.74 39.01 -16.50
C TYR A 113 -14.74 40.39 -15.79
N PRO A 114 -14.03 41.41 -16.33
CA PRO A 114 -13.20 41.37 -17.54
C PRO A 114 -11.97 40.45 -17.36
N PRO A 115 -11.46 39.83 -18.43
CA PRO A 115 -10.28 38.96 -18.35
C PRO A 115 -9.08 39.70 -17.74
N TYR A 116 -8.29 38.98 -16.96
CA TYR A 116 -7.04 39.52 -16.42
C TYR A 116 -6.09 39.93 -17.54
N SER A 117 -5.51 41.13 -17.43
CA SER A 117 -4.38 41.49 -18.28
C SER A 117 -3.22 40.50 -18.07
N ILE A 118 -2.42 40.29 -19.11
CA ILE A 118 -1.31 39.32 -19.06
C ILE A 118 -0.32 39.66 -17.94
N GLU A 119 -0.14 40.96 -17.65
CA GLU A 119 0.76 41.46 -16.61
C GLU A 119 0.11 41.60 -15.23
N SER A 120 -1.18 41.27 -15.09
CA SER A 120 -1.85 41.37 -13.79
C SER A 120 -1.21 40.41 -12.78
N LYS A 121 -1.04 40.90 -11.55
CA LYS A 121 -0.44 40.12 -10.48
C LYS A 121 -1.27 38.87 -10.18
N GLU A 122 -2.59 39.00 -10.20
CA GLU A 122 -3.53 37.93 -9.93
C GLU A 122 -3.36 36.77 -10.92
N ARG A 123 -3.22 37.06 -12.23
CA ARG A 123 -2.96 36.03 -13.25
C ARG A 123 -1.63 35.34 -13.03
N ILE A 124 -0.58 36.11 -12.75
CA ILE A 124 0.76 35.58 -12.51
C ILE A 124 0.74 34.67 -11.28
N ASP A 125 0.05 35.06 -10.20
CA ASP A 125 -0.11 34.25 -8.99
C ASP A 125 -0.81 32.92 -9.28
N GLN A 126 -1.86 32.91 -10.11
CA GLN A 126 -2.54 31.67 -10.55
C GLN A 126 -1.64 30.77 -11.41
N LEU A 127 -0.86 31.34 -12.34
CA LEU A 127 0.08 30.59 -13.17
C LEU A 127 1.26 30.04 -12.36
N MET A 128 1.72 30.77 -11.33
CA MET A 128 2.71 30.28 -10.38
C MET A 128 2.16 29.14 -9.51
N SER A 129 0.91 29.25 -9.05
CA SER A 129 0.22 28.18 -8.34
C SER A 129 0.13 26.91 -9.20
N TYR A 130 -0.33 27.05 -10.45
CA TYR A 130 -0.32 25.97 -11.44
C TYR A 130 1.06 25.33 -11.62
N SER A 131 2.12 26.14 -11.79
CA SER A 131 3.49 25.66 -11.94
C SER A 131 3.99 24.90 -10.70
N SER A 132 3.58 25.33 -9.51
CA SER A 132 3.92 24.67 -8.24
C SER A 132 3.23 23.31 -8.11
N LEU A 133 1.94 23.24 -8.45
CA LEU A 133 1.18 21.98 -8.50
C LEU A 133 1.75 21.01 -9.54
N LYS A 134 2.18 21.52 -10.70
CA LYS A 134 2.93 20.72 -11.68
C LYS A 134 4.23 20.15 -11.11
N LYS A 135 4.98 20.90 -10.31
CA LYS A 135 6.17 20.32 -9.65
C LYS A 135 5.78 19.23 -8.66
N GLN A 136 4.67 19.41 -7.94
CA GLN A 136 4.15 18.41 -7.02
C GLN A 136 3.76 17.12 -7.75
N ILE A 137 3.05 17.19 -8.89
CA ILE A 137 2.68 15.99 -9.65
C ILE A 137 3.91 15.28 -10.22
N MET A 138 4.94 16.01 -10.64
CA MET A 138 6.21 15.42 -11.09
C MET A 138 7.00 14.74 -9.96
N SER A 139 6.85 15.23 -8.73
CA SER A 139 7.46 14.60 -7.55
C SER A 139 6.70 13.36 -7.07
N LEU A 140 5.43 13.23 -7.46
CA LEU A 140 4.59 12.11 -7.08
C LEU A 140 4.93 10.90 -7.94
N MET A 141 5.49 9.88 -7.30
CA MET A 141 5.72 8.58 -7.92
C MET A 141 4.47 7.73 -7.75
N VAL A 142 3.92 7.25 -8.86
CA VAL A 142 2.83 6.26 -8.83
C VAL A 142 3.40 4.93 -9.32
N PRO A 143 3.49 3.90 -8.47
CA PRO A 143 4.02 2.61 -8.88
C PRO A 143 3.08 1.95 -9.89
N ALA A 144 3.62 1.22 -10.86
CA ALA A 144 2.80 0.39 -11.74
C ALA A 144 2.07 -0.68 -10.92
N PRO A 145 0.81 -0.99 -11.24
CA PRO A 145 0.10 -2.06 -10.55
C PRO A 145 0.81 -3.40 -10.79
N PRO A 146 0.76 -4.35 -9.84
CA PRO A 146 1.36 -5.67 -10.03
C PRO A 146 0.63 -6.49 -11.10
N ALA A 147 1.33 -7.46 -11.68
CA ALA A 147 0.69 -8.50 -12.49
C ALA A 147 -0.27 -9.37 -11.64
N PRO A 148 -1.39 -9.87 -12.20
CA PRO A 148 -1.81 -9.79 -13.61
C PRO A 148 -2.56 -8.49 -13.98
N ILE A 149 -2.93 -7.67 -13.00
CA ILE A 149 -3.76 -6.47 -13.22
C ILE A 149 -3.07 -5.50 -14.17
N TYR A 150 -1.75 -5.38 -14.08
CA TYR A 150 -0.97 -4.58 -15.03
C TYR A 150 -1.29 -4.87 -16.49
N GLU A 151 -1.44 -6.13 -16.89
CA GLU A 151 -1.67 -6.49 -18.29
C GLU A 151 -3.01 -5.95 -18.81
N THR A 152 -4.00 -5.78 -17.91
CA THR A 152 -5.32 -5.22 -18.27
C THR A 152 -5.27 -3.71 -18.49
N VAL A 153 -4.44 -3.00 -17.71
CA VAL A 153 -4.36 -1.54 -17.72
C VAL A 153 -3.12 -1.00 -18.43
N LYS A 154 -2.28 -1.87 -18.97
CA LYS A 154 -0.96 -1.54 -19.52
C LYS A 154 -0.98 -0.39 -20.53
N HIS A 155 -1.96 -0.39 -21.43
CA HIS A 155 -2.13 0.65 -22.43
C HIS A 155 -2.49 2.00 -21.79
N LEU A 156 -3.52 2.03 -20.92
CA LEU A 156 -3.92 3.23 -20.19
C LEU A 156 -2.79 3.77 -19.31
N TRP A 157 -2.06 2.86 -18.67
CA TRP A 157 -0.93 3.19 -17.82
C TRP A 157 0.20 3.83 -18.63
N GLY A 158 0.54 3.24 -19.77
CA GLY A 158 1.56 3.75 -20.68
C GLY A 158 1.21 5.13 -21.23
N ASP A 159 -0.05 5.37 -21.58
CA ASP A 159 -0.52 6.66 -22.06
C ASP A 159 -0.40 7.74 -20.96
N LEU A 160 -0.88 7.43 -19.75
CA LEU A 160 -0.90 8.35 -18.62
C LEU A 160 0.50 8.71 -18.11
N PHE A 161 1.40 7.73 -18.05
CA PHE A 161 2.77 7.87 -17.52
C PHE A 161 3.84 7.89 -18.62
N SER A 162 3.50 8.40 -19.80
CA SER A 162 4.41 8.60 -20.93
C SER A 162 5.50 9.66 -20.71
N GLY A 163 5.54 10.26 -19.51
CA GLY A 163 6.51 11.28 -19.11
C GLY A 163 7.90 10.76 -18.81
N ALA A 164 8.85 11.70 -18.74
CA ALA A 164 10.16 11.42 -18.18
C ALA A 164 9.99 10.82 -16.78
N ASN A 165 10.72 9.74 -16.49
CA ASN A 165 10.68 9.04 -15.22
C ASN A 165 9.32 8.43 -14.84
N SER A 166 8.48 8.04 -15.82
CA SER A 166 7.14 7.47 -15.56
C SER A 166 6.23 8.42 -14.76
N THR A 167 6.24 9.70 -15.12
CA THR A 167 5.40 10.74 -14.52
C THR A 167 4.27 11.14 -15.45
N VAL A 168 3.21 11.74 -14.88
CA VAL A 168 2.09 12.27 -15.67
C VAL A 168 2.54 13.49 -16.46
N GLN A 169 2.35 13.44 -17.78
CA GLN A 169 2.65 14.55 -18.69
C GLN A 169 1.60 15.65 -18.54
N THR A 170 1.97 16.76 -17.90
CA THR A 170 1.11 17.95 -17.78
C THR A 170 1.60 19.09 -18.67
N PRO A 171 0.71 19.93 -19.22
CA PRO A 171 1.11 21.07 -20.05
C PRO A 171 2.09 22.01 -19.34
N THR A 172 3.04 22.57 -20.07
CA THR A 172 3.90 23.65 -19.55
C THR A 172 3.34 24.99 -19.98
N LEU A 173 3.11 25.89 -19.02
CA LEU A 173 2.63 27.25 -19.27
C LEU A 173 3.67 28.25 -18.76
N PRO A 174 4.12 29.22 -19.59
CA PRO A 174 4.88 30.36 -19.11
C PRO A 174 3.98 31.37 -18.37
N LEU A 175 4.58 32.30 -17.62
CA LEU A 175 3.82 33.28 -16.81
C LEU A 175 3.09 34.33 -17.66
N ASP A 176 3.52 34.53 -18.90
CA ASP A 176 2.93 35.42 -19.89
C ASP A 176 2.02 34.67 -20.88
N ALA A 177 1.64 33.42 -20.57
CA ALA A 177 0.83 32.59 -21.44
C ALA A 177 -0.49 33.30 -21.82
N PRO A 178 -0.85 33.40 -23.11
CA PRO A 178 -2.12 33.96 -23.53
C PRO A 178 -3.29 33.06 -23.12
N ASP A 179 -4.51 33.63 -23.06
CA ASP A 179 -5.73 32.91 -22.66
C ASP A 179 -6.00 31.66 -23.50
N SER A 180 -5.65 31.68 -24.78
CA SER A 180 -5.76 30.52 -25.67
C SER A 180 -4.92 29.33 -25.18
N HIS A 181 -3.70 29.58 -24.69
CA HIS A 181 -2.82 28.54 -24.14
C HIS A 181 -3.33 28.06 -22.78
N VAL A 182 -3.82 28.96 -21.93
CA VAL A 182 -4.43 28.62 -20.63
C VAL A 182 -5.65 27.71 -20.84
N ASN A 183 -6.52 28.05 -21.79
CA ASN A 183 -7.70 27.25 -22.13
C ASN A 183 -7.32 25.88 -22.73
N ALA A 184 -6.34 25.84 -23.63
CA ALA A 184 -5.84 24.59 -24.18
C ALA A 184 -5.24 23.67 -23.09
N ALA A 185 -4.49 24.23 -22.15
CA ALA A 185 -3.95 23.48 -21.02
C ALA A 185 -5.05 22.96 -20.10
N ALA A 186 -6.07 23.77 -19.78
CA ALA A 186 -7.22 23.32 -18.97
C ALA A 186 -7.94 22.12 -19.62
N LYS A 187 -8.14 22.14 -20.95
CA LYS A 187 -8.71 21.01 -21.70
C LYS A 187 -7.84 19.76 -21.65
N GLN A 188 -6.52 19.91 -21.71
CA GLN A 188 -5.61 18.77 -21.55
C GLN A 188 -5.68 18.18 -20.15
N LEU A 189 -5.82 18.99 -19.11
CA LEU A 189 -6.02 18.51 -17.73
C LEU A 189 -7.34 17.74 -17.58
N ASP A 190 -8.38 18.12 -18.30
CA ASP A 190 -9.64 17.36 -18.34
C ASP A 190 -9.43 15.95 -18.93
N VAL A 191 -8.68 15.86 -20.03
CA VAL A 191 -8.34 14.56 -20.63
C VAL A 191 -7.53 13.71 -19.66
N ILE A 192 -6.51 14.29 -19.01
CA ILE A 192 -5.67 13.59 -18.02
C ILE A 192 -6.51 13.12 -16.84
N SER A 193 -7.37 13.97 -16.28
CA SER A 193 -8.27 13.61 -15.18
C SER A 193 -9.18 12.43 -15.56
N SER A 194 -9.74 12.46 -16.77
CA SER A 194 -10.54 11.35 -17.30
C SER A 194 -9.73 10.07 -17.45
N GLN A 195 -8.48 10.15 -17.95
CA GLN A 195 -7.61 8.97 -18.08
C GLN A 195 -7.26 8.35 -16.73
N ILE A 196 -6.98 9.17 -15.71
CA ILE A 196 -6.74 8.67 -14.34
C ILE A 196 -7.98 7.92 -13.84
N GLY A 197 -9.18 8.48 -14.05
CA GLY A 197 -10.44 7.82 -13.70
C GLY A 197 -10.61 6.46 -14.41
N LEU A 198 -10.31 6.40 -15.72
CA LEU A 198 -10.38 5.15 -16.49
C LEU A 198 -9.41 4.08 -15.96
N VAL A 199 -8.18 4.47 -15.59
CA VAL A 199 -7.21 3.54 -14.97
C VAL A 199 -7.74 3.03 -13.63
N GLN A 200 -8.25 3.92 -12.77
CA GLN A 200 -8.80 3.55 -11.46
C GLN A 200 -10.00 2.60 -11.59
N ASP A 201 -10.93 2.90 -12.50
CA ASP A 201 -12.10 2.07 -12.77
C ASP A 201 -11.70 0.70 -13.33
N SER A 202 -10.78 0.68 -14.30
CA SER A 202 -10.30 -0.57 -14.89
C SER A 202 -9.57 -1.44 -13.87
N MET A 203 -8.73 -0.85 -13.00
CA MET A 203 -8.08 -1.58 -11.92
C MET A 203 -9.10 -2.16 -10.93
N SER A 204 -10.11 -1.37 -10.57
CA SER A 204 -11.16 -1.79 -9.63
C SER A 204 -11.98 -2.96 -10.17
N LYS A 205 -12.30 -2.94 -11.47
CA LYS A 205 -12.97 -4.06 -12.17
C LYS A 205 -12.10 -5.31 -12.22
N SER A 206 -10.81 -5.17 -12.52
CA SER A 206 -9.87 -6.30 -12.53
C SER A 206 -9.71 -6.99 -11.17
N ILE A 207 -9.96 -6.27 -10.06
CA ILE A 207 -9.93 -6.84 -8.70
C ILE A 207 -11.25 -7.55 -8.36
N THR A 208 -12.38 -7.03 -8.83
CA THR A 208 -13.72 -7.53 -8.49
C THR A 208 -14.23 -8.62 -9.43
N GLY A 209 -13.55 -8.87 -10.55
CA GLY A 209 -13.79 -10.03 -11.41
C GLY A 209 -15.16 -10.00 -12.10
N SER A 210 -15.49 -8.88 -12.76
CA SER A 210 -16.74 -8.68 -13.52
C SER A 210 -16.49 -8.29 -14.97
#